data_AF-A0A1I0WCD2-F1
#
_entry.id   AF-A0A1I0WCD2-F1
#
_cell.length_a   1.000
_cell.length_b   1.000
_cell.length_c   1.000
_cell.angle_alpha   90.00
_cell.angle_beta   90.00
_cell.angle_gamma   90.00
#
_symmetry.space_group_name_H-M   'P 1'
#
loop_
_entity.id
_entity.type
_entity.pdbx_description
1 polymer ?
#
loop_
_entity_poly.entity_id
_entity_poly.type
_entity_poly.pdbx_seq_one_letter_code
_entity_poly.pdbx_strand_id
1 'polypeptide(L)' 'MPNFNKMFELDLEDIRLIETALRHAASSEREDGIDPKAAQSLLGRLHNQKIFYRPKSGVYISG' A
#
# COMPACT_ATOMS: atom_id res chain seq x y z
N MET A 1 25.57 -15.38 12.25
CA MET A 1 24.69 -14.19 12.31
C MET A 1 23.28 -14.66 11.98
N PRO A 2 22.26 -14.32 12.78
CA PRO A 2 20.89 -14.69 12.46
C PRO A 2 20.48 -13.99 11.16
N ASN A 3 20.05 -14.77 10.16
CA ASN A 3 19.56 -14.22 8.90
C ASN A 3 18.17 -13.62 9.15
N PHE A 4 18.02 -12.32 8.90
CA PHE A 4 16.70 -11.68 8.96
C PHE A 4 15.78 -12.27 7.90
N ASN A 5 14.54 -12.56 8.28
CA ASN A 5 13.53 -12.99 7.34
C ASN A 5 13.22 -11.83 6.37
N LYS A 6 13.43 -12.08 5.08
CA LYS A 6 13.13 -11.12 4.00
C LYS A 6 11.78 -11.38 3.35
N MET A 7 11.14 -12.50 3.70
CA MET A 7 9.82 -12.88 3.21
C MET A 7 8.78 -12.48 4.24
N PHE A 8 7.89 -11.57 3.84
CA PHE A 8 6.71 -11.23 4.60
C PHE A 8 5.53 -11.94 3.93
N GLU A 9 4.85 -12.79 4.68
CA GLU A 9 3.58 -13.37 4.27
C GLU A 9 2.50 -12.37 4.71
N LEU A 10 2.01 -11.58 3.76
CA LEU A 10 0.93 -10.61 3.96
C LEU A 10 -0.24 -11.02 3.09
N ASP A 11 -1.44 -11.04 3.66
CA ASP A 11 -2.65 -11.30 2.91
C ASP A 11 -3.31 -10.02 2.40
N LEU A 12 -4.48 -10.15 1.75
CA LEU A 12 -5.20 -8.99 1.21
C LEU A 12 -5.76 -8.07 2.30
N GLU A 13 -6.11 -8.58 3.48
CA GLU A 13 -6.60 -7.76 4.58
C GLU A 13 -5.46 -6.97 5.22
N ASP A 14 -4.30 -7.60 5.42
CA ASP A 14 -3.09 -6.93 5.92
C ASP A 14 -2.72 -5.74 5.03
N ILE A 15 -2.70 -5.96 3.71
CA ILE A 15 -2.39 -4.91 2.74
C ILE A 15 -3.42 -3.78 2.80
N ARG A 16 -4.72 -4.10 2.95
CA ARG A 16 -5.77 -3.08 3.10
C ARG A 16 -5.61 -2.27 4.39
N LEU A 17 -5.26 -2.93 5.50
CA LEU A 17 -5.02 -2.26 6.77
C LEU A 17 -3.84 -1.29 6.66
N ILE A 18 -2.74 -1.75 6.05
CA ILE A 18 -1.55 -0.92 5.80
C ILE A 18 -1.91 0.27 4.90
N GLU A 19 -2.63 0.06 3.80
CA GLU A 19 -3.07 1.16 2.93
C GLU A 19 -3.95 2.18 3.65
N THR A 20 -4.84 1.72 4.53
CA THR A 20 -5.72 2.60 5.30
C THR A 20 -4.93 3.45 6.29
N ALA A 21 -3.99 2.85 7.02
CA ALA A 21 -3.11 3.55 7.94
C ALA A 21 -2.22 4.57 7.20
N LEU A 22 -1.67 4.20 6.05
CA LEU A 22 -0.83 5.09 5.25
C LEU A 22 -1.63 6.26 4.68
N ARG A 23 -2.89 6.07 4.29
CA ARG A 23 -3.77 7.16 3.85
C ARG A 23 -4.04 8.15 4.97
N HIS A 24 -4.28 7.66 6.18
CA HIS A 24 -4.43 8.52 7.36
C HIS A 24 -3.16 9.35 7.60
N ALA A 25 -2.00 8.68 7.66
CA ALA A 25 -0.72 9.34 7.89
C ALA A 25 -0.32 10.33 6.79
N ALA A 26 -0.73 10.10 5.53
CA ALA A 26 -0.51 11.03 4.42
C ALA A 26 -1.41 12.27 4.50
N SER A 27 -2.59 12.16 5.12
CA SER A 27 -3.55 13.26 5.28
C SER A 27 -3.35 14.09 6.54
N SER A 28 -2.71 13.54 7.57
CA SER A 28 -2.45 14.23 8.83
C SER A 28 -1.31 15.24 8.70
N GLU A 29 -1.49 16.43 9.27
CA GLU A 29 -0.42 17.43 9.41
C GLU A 29 0.58 16.96 10.48
N ARG A 30 1.52 16.09 10.07
CA ARG A 30 2.60 15.52 10.90
C ARG A 30 2.11 14.87 12.19
N GLU A 31 1.56 13.67 12.09
CA GLU A 31 1.63 12.74 13.22
C GLU A 31 3.11 12.41 13.52
N ASP A 32 3.47 12.41 14.80
CA ASP A 32 4.85 12.28 15.27
C ASP A 32 5.59 11.10 14.60
N GLY A 33 6.59 11.45 13.77
CA GLY A 33 7.54 10.49 13.20
C GLY A 33 7.20 9.92 11.81
N ILE A 34 6.04 10.24 11.22
CA ILE A 34 5.71 9.78 9.86
C ILE A 34 5.75 10.98 8.89
N ASP A 35 6.67 10.93 7.91
CA ASP A 35 6.68 11.88 6.79
C ASP A 35 5.51 11.58 5.84
N PRO A 36 4.53 12.49 5.67
CA PRO A 36 3.39 12.29 4.77
C PRO A 36 3.83 11.98 3.33
N LYS A 37 4.96 12.53 2.87
CA LYS A 37 5.50 12.23 1.53
C LYS A 37 6.00 10.80 1.44
N ALA A 38 6.62 10.28 2.50
CA ALA A 38 7.07 8.90 2.55
C ALA A 38 5.87 7.93 2.53
N ALA A 39 4.80 8.25 3.27
CA ALA A 39 3.56 7.48 3.25
C ALA A 39 2.94 7.45 1.84
N GLN A 40 2.84 8.62 1.18
CA GLN A 40 2.33 8.72 -0.19
C GLN A 40 3.19 7.93 -1.20
N SER A 41 4.51 7.96 -1.05
CA SER A 41 5.43 7.19 -1.89
C SER A 41 5.22 5.69 -1.73
N LEU A 42 5.04 5.20 -0.51
CA LEU A 42 4.79 3.79 -0.24
C LEU A 42 3.42 3.33 -0.78
N LEU A 43 2.37 4.14 -0.62
CA LEU A 43 1.06 3.88 -1.24
C LEU A 43 1.16 3.67 -2.75
N GLY A 44 1.95 4.50 -3.45
CA GLY A 44 2.18 4.34 -4.89
C GLY A 44 2.89 3.02 -5.23
N ARG A 45 3.87 2.59 -4.42
CA ARG A 45 4.54 1.30 -4.63
C ARG A 45 3.60 0.12 -4.40
N LEU A 46 2.80 0.15 -3.33
CA LEU A 46 1.80 -0.89 -3.04
C LEU A 46 0.76 -0.98 -4.16
N HIS A 47 0.26 0.18 -4.63
CA HIS A 47 -0.64 0.24 -5.77
C HIS A 47 -0.04 -0.41 -7.02
N ASN A 48 1.22 -0.15 -7.33
CA ASN A 48 1.89 -0.71 -8.51
C ASN A 48 2.15 -2.22 -8.43
N GLN A 49 2.11 -2.83 -7.25
CA GLN A 49 2.21 -4.27 -7.07
C GLN A 49 0.86 -4.99 -7.28
N LYS A 50 -0.26 -4.27 -7.31
CA LYS A 50 -1.58 -4.88 -7.52
C LYS A 50 -1.68 -5.39 -8.96
N ILE A 51 -2.12 -6.64 -9.10
CA ILE A 51 -2.53 -7.17 -10.39
C ILE A 51 -3.92 -6.60 -10.69
N PHE A 52 -3.97 -5.54 -11.50
CA PHE A 52 -5.23 -4.99 -11.98
C PHE A 52 -5.82 -5.90 -13.05
N TYR A 53 -6.93 -6.56 -12.75
CA TYR A 53 -7.69 -7.29 -13.76
C TYR A 53 -8.26 -6.31 -14.78
N ARG A 54 -7.84 -6.45 -16.04
CA ARG A 54 -8.42 -5.72 -17.17
C ARG A 54 -9.25 -6.69 -18.02
N PRO A 55 -10.59 -6.57 -18.02
CA PRO A 55 -11.43 -7.45 -18.82
C PRO A 55 -11.14 -7.25 -20.32
N LYS A 56 -11.08 -8.34 -21.08
CA LYS A 56 -10.84 -8.31 -22.55
C LYS A 56 -12.03 -7.76 -23.33
N SER A 57 -13.23 -7.84 -22.76
CA SER A 57 -14.46 -7.23 -23.28
C SER A 57 -15.29 -6.73 -22.09
N GLY A 58 -15.70 -5.46 -22.12
CA GLY A 58 -16.46 -4.80 -21.05
C GLY A 58 -15.76 -3.55 -20.52
N VAL A 59 -16.46 -2.80 -19.65
CA VAL A 59 -15.93 -1.57 -19.06
C VAL A 59 -14.93 -1.93 -17.96
N TYR A 60 -13.73 -1.34 -18.04
CA TYR A 60 -12.74 -1.40 -16.96
C TYR A 60 -13.21 -0.50 -15.81
N ILE A 61 -13.40 -1.08 -14.62
CA ILE A 61 -13.71 -0.34 -13.40
C ILE A 61 -12.43 -0.32 -12.54
N SER A 62 -11.78 0.84 -12.47
CA SER A 62 -10.74 1.12 -11.48
C SER A 62 -11.29 2.00 -10.37
N GLY A 63 -10.86 1.74 -9.13
CA GLY A 63 -11.01 2.61 -7.97
C GLY A 63 -9.66 3.17 -7.55
#